data_AF-A0A968VVX1-F1
#
_entry.id   AF-A0A968VVX1-F1
#
_cell.length_a   1.000
_cell.length_b   1.000
_cell.length_c   1.000
_cell.angle_alpha   90.00
_cell.angle_beta   90.00
_cell.angle_gamma   90.00
#
_symmetry.space_group_name_H-M   'P 1'
#
loop_
_entity.id
_entity.type
_entity.pdbx_description
1 polymer ?
#
loop_
_entity_poly.entity_id
_entity_poly.type
_entity_poly.pdbx_seq_one_letter_code
_entity_poly.pdbx_strand_id
1 'polypeptide(L)'
;TVQALQIPLGIEQSALMQALLKLENEGFIFKGRFTPRTKQEEWCDRRLLSRIHRYTIDKLRKAIELVSPAVFMRFLLQWHGLDEENKKEGQEALGQVLEQLEGYEAQTVAWEGDILPARLNGYNHLWLDMLLFSGSFMWGRFNKGTENGKAHAPMRTTPVSIICRRNLSIFVNGNQGDRQLLSHVAKEILGIVQAQGALFFDQIVQQMPGYLFYQVEEGMTELISNGLITSDSFTGLRSLLVPDKYKNGRRPGKQTFTMQQAGRWWIINGNVGAVSDSAGTTSFLANILLKRYGVVFRRLVEKEKLLPYWRELLKHYRRLEARGEIRGGRFVEGFYGEQFCPARSTGKT
;
A
#
# COMPACT_ATOMS: atom_id res chain seq x y z
N THR A 1 24.51 36.83 4.49
CA THR A 1 25.90 36.34 4.67
C THR A 1 26.57 37.12 5.78
N VAL A 2 27.69 36.64 6.34
CA VAL A 2 28.38 37.32 7.45
C VAL A 2 28.79 38.75 7.07
N GLN A 3 29.34 38.94 5.87
CA GLN A 3 29.70 40.27 5.34
C GLN A 3 28.51 41.22 5.26
N ALA A 4 27.33 40.73 4.85
CA ALA A 4 26.12 41.54 4.76
C ALA A 4 25.55 41.94 6.12
N LEU A 5 25.81 41.15 7.18
CA LEU A 5 25.39 41.46 8.55
C LEU A 5 26.39 42.38 9.28
N GLN A 6 27.66 42.31 8.90
CA GLN A 6 28.74 43.10 9.49
C GLN A 6 28.56 44.61 9.25
N ILE A 7 28.19 44.99 8.02
CA ILE A 7 28.02 46.40 7.60
C ILE A 7 26.99 47.15 8.46
N PRO A 8 25.74 46.66 8.66
CA PRO A 8 24.74 47.37 9.45
C PRO A 8 24.95 47.30 10.97
N LEU A 9 25.64 46.27 11.48
CA LEU A 9 25.81 46.07 12.92
C LEU A 9 27.10 46.72 13.47
N GLY A 10 28.10 47.00 12.61
CA GLY A 10 29.36 47.61 13.04
C GLY A 10 30.21 46.74 13.97
N ILE A 11 29.96 45.43 14.02
CA ILE A 11 30.65 44.47 14.90
C ILE A 11 31.82 43.84 14.13
N GLU A 12 32.92 43.53 14.83
CA GLU A 12 34.03 42.77 14.26
C GLU A 12 33.58 41.37 13.78
N GLN A 13 34.09 40.91 12.63
CA GLN A 13 33.66 39.66 12.01
C GLN A 13 33.84 38.43 12.92
N SER A 14 34.90 38.41 13.74
CA SER A 14 35.21 37.34 14.69
C SER A 14 34.14 37.21 15.78
N ALA A 15 33.80 38.33 16.43
CA ALA A 15 32.76 38.44 17.46
C ALA A 15 31.38 38.12 16.89
N LEU A 16 31.08 38.59 15.68
CA LEU A 16 29.82 38.29 14.98
C LEU A 16 29.69 36.78 14.71
N MET A 17 30.75 36.11 14.25
CA MET A 17 30.74 34.67 14.00
C MET A 17 30.51 33.86 15.29
N GLN A 18 31.16 34.24 16.40
CA GLN A 18 30.96 33.60 17.70
C GLN A 18 29.53 33.76 18.21
N ALA A 19 28.94 34.94 18.06
CA ALA A 19 27.55 35.19 18.42
C ALA A 19 26.56 34.37 17.57
N LEU A 20 26.79 34.27 16.25
CA LEU A 20 25.98 33.47 15.35
C LEU A 20 26.06 31.97 15.68
N LEU A 21 27.26 31.44 15.96
CA LEU A 21 27.43 30.04 16.38
C LEU A 21 26.72 29.76 17.72
N LYS A 22 26.74 30.71 18.65
CA LYS A 22 26.00 30.59 19.92
C LYS A 22 24.49 30.56 19.68
N LEU A 23 23.97 31.46 18.84
CA LEU A 23 22.55 31.49 18.45
C LEU A 23 22.10 30.25 17.66
N GLU A 24 23.00 29.65 16.88
CA GLU A 24 22.76 28.38 16.19
C GLU A 24 22.67 27.21 17.19
N ASN A 25 23.59 27.15 18.16
CA ASN A 25 23.53 26.17 19.25
C ASN A 25 22.27 26.31 20.11
N GLU A 26 21.80 27.54 20.32
CA GLU A 26 20.52 27.82 20.99
C GLU A 26 19.30 27.57 20.08
N GLY A 27 19.50 27.34 18.78
CA GLY A 27 18.48 26.98 17.80
C GLY A 27 17.65 28.14 17.23
N PHE A 28 18.07 29.39 17.46
CA PHE A 28 17.38 30.59 16.96
C PHE A 28 17.61 30.85 15.47
N ILE A 29 18.81 30.55 14.98
CA ILE A 29 19.21 30.77 13.58
C ILE A 29 19.72 29.47 12.95
N PHE A 30 19.64 29.39 11.63
CA PHE A 30 20.22 28.29 10.84
C PHE A 30 21.28 28.81 9.89
N LYS A 31 22.32 28.01 9.72
CA LYS A 31 23.34 28.15 8.68
C LYS A 31 22.97 27.31 7.46
N GLY A 32 23.01 27.89 6.26
CA GLY A 32 22.68 27.17 5.04
C GLY A 32 22.81 28.00 3.77
N ARG A 33 22.28 27.49 2.66
CA ARG A 33 22.14 28.23 1.39
C ARG A 33 20.67 28.33 1.07
N PHE A 34 20.09 29.52 1.20
CA PHE A 34 18.65 29.74 1.04
C PHE A 34 18.34 30.46 -0.27
N THR A 35 19.27 31.27 -0.78
CA THR A 35 19.14 31.95 -2.07
C THR A 35 19.64 31.05 -3.22
N PRO A 36 18.88 30.89 -4.32
CA PRO A 36 19.38 30.18 -5.50
C PRO A 36 20.63 30.87 -6.06
N ARG A 37 21.67 30.10 -6.41
CA ARG A 37 22.95 30.55 -7.02
C ARG A 37 23.99 31.19 -6.09
N THR A 38 23.73 31.33 -4.78
CA THR A 38 24.78 31.76 -3.84
C THR A 38 25.69 30.58 -3.45
N LYS A 39 27.01 30.80 -3.51
CA LYS A 39 28.01 29.82 -3.02
C LYS A 39 28.37 30.04 -1.54
N GLN A 40 28.11 31.25 -1.03
CA GLN A 40 28.41 31.64 0.35
C GLN A 40 27.35 31.11 1.31
N GLU A 41 27.76 30.85 2.55
CA GLU A 41 26.86 30.45 3.62
C GLU A 41 26.06 31.66 4.13
N GLU A 42 24.76 31.43 4.29
CA GLU A 42 23.78 32.39 4.76
C GLU A 42 23.29 31.97 6.15
N TRP A 43 23.00 32.98 6.97
CA TRP A 43 22.42 32.82 8.29
C TRP A 43 21.00 33.35 8.23
N CYS A 44 20.03 32.57 8.70
CA CYS A 44 18.62 32.95 8.67
C CYS A 44 17.95 32.67 10.01
N ASP A 45 17.09 33.58 10.47
CA ASP A 45 16.24 33.33 11.64
C ASP A 45 15.27 32.18 11.35
N ARG A 46 15.24 31.20 12.26
CA ARG A 46 14.44 29.99 12.10
C ARG A 46 12.94 30.27 12.04
N ARG A 47 12.45 31.20 12.86
CA ARG A 47 11.03 31.57 12.92
C ARG A 47 10.63 32.36 11.68
N LEU A 48 11.48 33.30 11.23
CA LEU A 48 11.25 34.07 10.00
C LEU A 48 11.22 33.15 8.78
N LEU A 49 12.21 32.26 8.63
CA LEU A 49 12.25 31.28 7.54
C LEU A 49 11.00 30.39 7.54
N SER A 50 10.60 29.89 8.71
CA SER A 50 9.37 29.10 8.86
C SER A 50 8.12 29.89 8.46
N ARG A 51 8.04 31.19 8.79
CA ARG A 51 6.93 32.07 8.38
C ARG A 51 6.92 32.33 6.88
N ILE A 52 8.07 32.66 6.28
CA ILE A 52 8.20 32.87 4.82
C ILE A 52 7.81 31.60 4.06
N HIS A 53 8.28 30.44 4.52
CA HIS A 53 7.96 29.16 3.93
C HIS A 53 6.46 28.86 4.02
N ARG A 54 5.85 29.06 5.20
CA ARG A 54 4.39 28.92 5.38
C ARG A 54 3.60 29.86 4.48
N TYR A 55 3.98 31.15 4.38
CA TYR A 55 3.30 32.10 3.51
C TYR A 55 3.43 31.73 2.02
N THR A 56 4.58 31.20 1.62
CA THR A 56 4.80 30.69 0.27
C THR A 56 3.87 29.50 -0.02
N ILE A 57 3.81 28.53 0.91
CA ILE A 57 2.90 27.38 0.79
C ILE A 57 1.44 27.84 0.75
N ASP A 58 1.01 28.73 1.64
CA ASP A 58 -0.36 29.23 1.70
C ASP A 58 -0.75 29.97 0.40
N LYS A 59 0.19 30.71 -0.19
CA LYS A 59 -0.01 31.36 -1.49
C LYS A 59 -0.15 30.34 -2.62
N LEU A 60 0.70 29.31 -2.64
CA LEU A 60 0.64 28.22 -3.63
C LEU A 60 -0.67 27.42 -3.50
N ARG A 61 -1.11 27.13 -2.27
CA ARG A 61 -2.38 26.47 -1.97
C ARG A 61 -3.59 27.24 -2.51
N LYS A 62 -3.56 28.57 -2.41
CA LYS A 62 -4.63 29.46 -2.90
C LYS A 62 -4.63 29.65 -4.42
N ALA A 63 -3.51 29.39 -5.09
CA ALA A 63 -3.39 29.52 -6.54
C ALA A 63 -3.94 28.30 -7.31
N ILE A 64 -4.41 27.26 -6.60
CA ILE A 64 -4.95 26.04 -7.19
C ILE A 64 -6.42 26.27 -7.54
N GLU A 65 -6.75 26.10 -8.82
CA GLU A 65 -8.12 26.04 -9.31
C GLU A 65 -8.73 24.67 -8.96
N LEU A 66 -9.93 24.69 -8.41
CA LEU A 66 -10.65 23.48 -8.02
C LEU A 66 -11.22 22.78 -9.25
N VAL A 67 -11.13 21.45 -9.29
CA VAL A 67 -11.77 20.62 -10.31
C VAL A 67 -13.02 19.95 -9.75
N SER A 68 -14.04 19.77 -10.59
CA SER A 68 -15.25 19.06 -10.19
C SER A 68 -14.97 17.57 -9.88
N PRO A 69 -15.81 16.91 -9.07
CA PRO A 69 -15.69 15.46 -8.82
C PRO A 69 -15.72 14.62 -10.10
N ALA A 70 -16.45 15.06 -11.13
CA ALA A 70 -16.51 14.36 -12.41
C ALA A 70 -15.17 14.38 -13.15
N VAL A 71 -14.46 15.52 -13.12
CA VAL A 71 -13.10 15.64 -13.68
C VAL A 71 -12.13 14.77 -12.90
N PHE A 72 -12.20 14.78 -11.57
CA PHE A 72 -11.38 13.91 -10.73
C PHE A 72 -11.60 12.42 -11.01
N MET A 73 -12.85 12.00 -11.23
CA MET A 73 -13.16 10.61 -11.59
C MET A 73 -12.57 10.24 -12.96
N ARG A 74 -12.67 11.10 -13.97
CA ARG A 74 -12.03 10.87 -15.28
C ARG A 74 -10.52 10.74 -15.15
N PHE A 75 -9.90 11.63 -14.38
CA PHE A 75 -8.48 11.55 -14.05
C PHE A 75 -8.14 10.21 -13.40
N LEU A 76 -8.90 9.74 -12.40
CA LEU A 76 -8.66 8.46 -11.73
C LEU A 76 -8.77 7.26 -12.68
N LEU A 77 -9.76 7.27 -13.58
CA LEU A 77 -9.92 6.20 -14.58
C LEU A 77 -8.69 6.14 -15.49
N GLN A 78 -8.23 7.28 -16.01
CA GLN A 78 -7.01 7.37 -16.82
C GLN A 78 -5.76 7.00 -16.01
N TRP A 79 -5.65 7.48 -14.77
CA TRP A 79 -4.54 7.22 -13.85
C TRP A 79 -4.38 5.72 -13.53
N HIS A 80 -5.48 4.98 -13.52
CA HIS A 80 -5.49 3.53 -13.35
C HIS A 80 -5.43 2.74 -14.67
N GLY A 81 -5.30 3.41 -15.83
CA GLY A 81 -5.25 2.74 -17.13
C GLY A 81 -6.56 2.04 -17.51
N LEU A 82 -7.71 2.58 -17.09
CA LEU A 82 -9.05 2.06 -17.41
C LEU A 82 -9.60 2.66 -18.73
N ASP A 83 -8.74 3.26 -19.53
CA ASP A 83 -9.05 3.79 -20.85
C ASP A 83 -8.64 2.76 -21.91
N GLU A 84 -9.55 2.44 -22.84
CA GLU A 84 -9.34 1.41 -23.88
C GLU A 84 -8.14 1.71 -24.76
N GLU A 85 -7.85 2.99 -25.04
CA GLU A 85 -6.76 3.40 -25.93
C GLU A 85 -5.37 3.19 -25.32
N ASN A 86 -5.26 3.12 -23.99
CA ASN A 86 -4.00 3.12 -23.26
C ASN A 86 -3.81 1.90 -22.35
N LYS A 87 -4.58 0.82 -22.58
CA LYS A 87 -4.40 -0.42 -21.82
C LYS A 87 -3.01 -0.99 -22.05
N LYS A 88 -2.28 -1.17 -20.96
CA LYS A 88 -0.96 -1.78 -21.00
C LYS A 88 -1.10 -3.29 -21.25
N GLU A 89 -0.04 -3.90 -21.77
CA GLU A 89 -0.02 -5.33 -22.07
C GLU A 89 1.20 -6.02 -21.47
N GLY A 90 1.05 -7.30 -21.13
CA GLY A 90 2.13 -8.18 -20.69
C GLY A 90 2.36 -8.23 -19.18
N GLN A 91 3.31 -9.09 -18.79
CA GLN A 91 3.61 -9.38 -17.39
C GLN A 91 4.25 -8.19 -16.66
N GLU A 92 5.09 -7.40 -17.33
CA GLU A 92 5.73 -6.23 -16.72
C GLU A 92 4.71 -5.13 -16.39
N ALA A 93 3.74 -4.92 -17.30
CA ALA A 93 2.61 -4.03 -17.06
C ALA A 93 1.75 -4.49 -15.87
N LEU A 94 1.50 -5.80 -15.76
CA LEU A 94 0.81 -6.37 -14.58
C LEU A 94 1.57 -6.04 -13.29
N GLY A 95 2.90 -6.18 -13.28
CA GLY A 95 3.72 -5.78 -12.14
C GLY A 95 3.48 -4.33 -11.72
N GLN A 96 3.49 -3.39 -12.67
CA GLN A 96 3.23 -1.97 -12.39
C GLN A 96 1.81 -1.72 -11.83
N VAL A 97 0.80 -2.40 -12.38
CA VAL A 97 -0.59 -2.33 -11.90
C VAL A 97 -0.68 -2.85 -10.46
N LEU A 98 -0.04 -3.99 -10.17
CA LEU A 98 -0.02 -4.57 -8.82
C LEU A 98 0.71 -3.67 -7.83
N GLU A 99 1.80 -3.00 -8.22
CA GLU A 99 2.46 -2.01 -7.36
C GLU A 99 1.60 -0.77 -7.09
N GLN A 100 0.78 -0.34 -8.06
CA GLN A 100 -0.15 0.78 -7.85
C GLN A 100 -1.31 0.39 -6.93
N LEU A 101 -1.76 -0.86 -7.02
CA LEU A 101 -2.81 -1.44 -6.18
C LEU A 101 -2.27 -2.14 -4.92
N GLU A 102 -0.99 -1.95 -4.60
CA GLU A 102 -0.32 -2.68 -3.52
C GLU A 102 -1.04 -2.46 -2.18
N GLY A 103 -1.56 -3.54 -1.60
CA GLY A 103 -2.29 -3.50 -0.32
C GLY A 103 -3.73 -3.03 -0.43
N TYR A 104 -4.27 -2.83 -1.64
CA TYR A 104 -5.71 -2.61 -1.84
C TYR A 104 -6.48 -3.91 -1.51
N GLU A 105 -7.58 -3.78 -0.79
CA GLU A 105 -8.41 -4.91 -0.36
C GLU A 105 -9.61 -5.05 -1.29
N ALA A 106 -9.68 -6.16 -2.03
CA ALA A 106 -10.77 -6.44 -2.95
C ALA A 106 -11.23 -7.90 -2.84
N GLN A 107 -12.47 -8.18 -3.24
CA GLN A 107 -13.00 -9.54 -3.25
C GLN A 107 -12.15 -10.45 -4.15
N THR A 108 -11.94 -11.70 -3.73
CA THR A 108 -11.14 -12.67 -4.49
C THR A 108 -11.54 -12.78 -5.96
N VAL A 109 -12.85 -12.82 -6.25
CA VAL A 109 -13.37 -12.92 -7.64
C VAL A 109 -13.08 -11.66 -8.45
N ALA A 110 -13.12 -10.48 -7.81
CA ALA A 110 -12.98 -9.21 -8.50
C ALA A 110 -11.58 -9.00 -9.07
N TRP A 111 -10.54 -9.60 -8.49
CA TRP A 111 -9.15 -9.46 -8.97
C TRP A 111 -9.00 -9.88 -10.43
N GLU A 112 -9.36 -11.11 -10.77
CA GLU A 112 -9.25 -11.63 -12.14
C GLU A 112 -10.53 -11.50 -12.96
N GLY A 113 -11.66 -11.15 -12.33
CA GLY A 113 -12.92 -10.89 -13.02
C GLY A 113 -13.02 -9.48 -13.59
N ASP A 114 -12.67 -8.47 -12.77
CA ASP A 114 -12.98 -7.07 -13.09
C ASP A 114 -11.73 -6.17 -13.01
N ILE A 115 -10.89 -6.32 -11.98
CA ILE A 115 -9.82 -5.37 -11.64
C ILE A 115 -8.65 -5.45 -12.61
N LEU A 116 -8.08 -6.64 -12.81
CA LEU A 116 -6.93 -6.84 -13.69
C LEU A 116 -7.31 -6.80 -15.17
N PRO A 117 -8.39 -7.47 -15.63
CA PRO A 117 -8.80 -7.41 -17.04
C PRO A 117 -9.20 -6.00 -17.51
N ALA A 118 -9.74 -5.16 -16.62
CA ALA A 118 -10.09 -3.79 -17.00
C ALA A 118 -8.85 -2.90 -17.21
N ARG A 119 -7.68 -3.27 -16.67
CA ARG A 119 -6.43 -2.47 -16.73
C ARG A 119 -5.40 -2.99 -17.72
N LEU A 120 -5.58 -4.23 -18.19
CA LEU A 120 -4.62 -4.93 -19.02
C LEU A 120 -5.28 -5.48 -20.26
N ASN A 121 -4.69 -5.20 -21.42
CA ASN A 121 -5.12 -5.81 -22.66
C ASN A 121 -4.78 -7.32 -22.63
N GLY A 122 -5.76 -8.17 -22.98
CA GLY A 122 -5.56 -9.61 -23.07
C GLY A 122 -5.05 -10.28 -21.77
N TYR A 123 -5.48 -9.82 -20.59
CA TYR A 123 -5.02 -10.35 -19.30
C TYR A 123 -4.97 -11.88 -19.26
N ASN A 124 -3.78 -12.43 -18.96
CA ASN A 124 -3.57 -13.85 -18.78
C ASN A 124 -3.25 -14.17 -17.31
N HIS A 125 -4.02 -15.08 -16.73
CA HIS A 125 -3.88 -15.56 -15.35
C HIS A 125 -2.48 -16.12 -15.03
N LEU A 126 -1.80 -16.70 -16.02
CA LEU A 126 -0.43 -17.22 -15.88
C LEU A 126 0.58 -16.12 -15.53
N TRP A 127 0.38 -14.88 -15.98
CA TRP A 127 1.27 -13.77 -15.63
C TRP A 127 1.24 -13.48 -14.13
N LEU A 128 0.06 -13.55 -13.51
CA LEU A 128 -0.07 -13.38 -12.07
C LEU A 128 0.60 -14.52 -11.32
N ASP A 129 0.41 -15.76 -11.77
CA ASP A 129 1.07 -16.92 -11.16
C ASP A 129 2.59 -16.84 -11.24
N MET A 130 3.14 -16.44 -12.37
CA MET A 130 4.59 -16.27 -12.52
C MET A 130 5.15 -15.21 -11.58
N LEU A 131 4.43 -14.10 -11.36
CA LEU A 131 4.84 -13.04 -10.43
C LEU A 131 4.74 -13.44 -8.94
N LEU A 132 3.79 -14.31 -8.60
CA LEU A 132 3.66 -14.88 -7.26
C LEU A 132 4.74 -15.96 -7.03
N PHE A 133 4.95 -16.82 -8.02
CA PHE A 133 5.92 -17.91 -7.96
C PHE A 133 7.36 -17.39 -7.92
N SER A 134 7.67 -16.31 -8.66
CA SER A 134 8.98 -15.64 -8.57
C SER A 134 9.26 -15.03 -7.19
N GLY A 135 8.23 -14.92 -6.34
CA GLY A 135 8.30 -14.26 -5.04
C GLY A 135 8.39 -12.74 -5.11
N SER A 136 8.17 -12.13 -6.29
CA SER A 136 8.11 -10.67 -6.44
C SER A 136 6.88 -10.10 -5.70
N PHE A 137 5.75 -10.78 -5.85
CA PHE A 137 4.50 -10.47 -5.20
C PHE A 137 4.02 -11.63 -4.32
N MET A 138 3.09 -11.33 -3.43
CA MET A 138 2.31 -12.35 -2.74
C MET A 138 0.88 -11.86 -2.54
N TRP A 139 -0.05 -12.80 -2.48
CA TRP A 139 -1.43 -12.50 -2.10
C TRP A 139 -1.65 -12.91 -0.63
N GLY A 140 -2.64 -12.30 0.00
CA GLY A 140 -3.03 -12.65 1.35
C GLY A 140 -4.12 -11.73 1.86
N ARG A 141 -4.70 -12.10 3.00
CA ARG A 141 -5.58 -11.21 3.74
C ARG A 141 -4.80 -10.61 4.91
N PHE A 142 -4.44 -9.34 4.79
CA PHE A 142 -3.70 -8.63 5.83
C PHE A 142 -4.63 -7.91 6.81
N ASN A 143 -5.87 -7.67 6.40
CA ASN A 143 -6.86 -7.02 7.23
C ASN A 143 -7.67 -8.04 8.03
N LYS A 144 -7.44 -8.05 9.34
CA LYS A 144 -8.18 -8.87 10.29
C LYS A 144 -9.22 -7.99 10.96
N GLY A 145 -10.20 -7.56 10.18
CA GLY A 145 -11.31 -6.76 10.68
C GLY A 145 -12.03 -7.49 11.81
N THR A 146 -12.44 -6.73 12.82
CA THR A 146 -13.31 -7.09 13.96
C THR A 146 -14.75 -7.37 13.52
N GLU A 147 -14.97 -7.92 12.33
CA GLU A 147 -16.30 -8.36 11.91
C GLU A 147 -16.57 -9.72 12.57
N ASN A 148 -17.09 -9.62 13.81
CA ASN A 148 -17.75 -10.65 14.59
C ASN A 148 -17.94 -11.99 13.87
N GLY A 149 -17.02 -12.92 14.11
CA GLY A 149 -17.33 -14.35 14.28
C GLY A 149 -18.15 -15.07 13.21
N LYS A 150 -18.34 -14.53 12.00
CA LYS A 150 -18.93 -15.28 10.89
C LYS A 150 -17.82 -16.02 10.18
N ALA A 151 -17.44 -17.15 10.78
CA ALA A 151 -16.34 -18.02 10.40
C ALA A 151 -16.40 -18.60 8.97
N HIS A 152 -17.40 -18.27 8.15
CA HIS A 152 -17.65 -18.93 6.86
C HIS A 152 -18.18 -17.95 5.79
N ALA A 153 -17.51 -16.82 5.59
CA ALA A 153 -17.77 -16.04 4.38
C ALA A 153 -17.33 -16.85 3.15
N PRO A 154 -18.16 -17.00 2.10
CA PRO A 154 -17.75 -17.69 0.87
C PRO A 154 -16.48 -17.07 0.29
N MET A 155 -15.52 -17.89 -0.18
CA MET A 155 -14.23 -17.41 -0.72
C MET A 155 -14.38 -16.36 -1.81
N ARG A 156 -15.48 -16.46 -2.55
CA ARG A 156 -15.84 -15.50 -3.59
C ARG A 156 -15.85 -14.06 -3.09
N THR A 157 -16.41 -13.85 -1.90
CA THR A 157 -16.58 -12.53 -1.27
C THR A 157 -15.49 -12.21 -0.27
N THR A 158 -14.64 -13.19 0.09
CA THR A 158 -13.52 -12.97 0.99
C THR A 158 -12.59 -11.93 0.39
N PRO A 159 -12.29 -10.85 1.10
CA PRO A 159 -11.37 -9.85 0.62
C PRO A 159 -9.92 -10.33 0.74
N VAL A 160 -9.16 -10.15 -0.33
CA VAL A 160 -7.72 -10.43 -0.41
C VAL A 160 -7.00 -9.23 -1.02
N SER A 161 -5.72 -9.10 -0.69
CA SER A 161 -4.83 -8.07 -1.19
C SER A 161 -3.60 -8.72 -1.81
N ILE A 162 -3.04 -8.05 -2.81
CA ILE A 162 -1.75 -8.41 -3.41
C ILE A 162 -0.74 -7.33 -3.00
N ILE A 163 0.44 -7.76 -2.55
CA ILE A 163 1.52 -6.88 -2.10
C ILE A 163 2.86 -7.31 -2.69
N CYS A 164 3.82 -6.40 -2.77
CA CYS A 164 5.20 -6.80 -3.02
C CYS A 164 5.71 -7.57 -1.80
N ARG A 165 6.31 -8.74 -2.01
CA ARG A 165 6.74 -9.62 -0.91
C ARG A 165 7.75 -8.95 0.03
N ARG A 166 8.62 -8.08 -0.52
CA ARG A 166 9.59 -7.27 0.26
C ARG A 166 8.93 -6.34 1.28
N ASN A 167 7.66 -5.98 1.08
CA ASN A 167 6.91 -5.05 1.92
C ASN A 167 6.01 -5.78 2.94
N LEU A 168 6.13 -7.11 3.07
CA LEU A 168 5.28 -7.91 3.95
C LEU A 168 5.23 -7.40 5.40
N SER A 169 6.36 -6.98 5.96
CA SER A 169 6.45 -6.48 7.35
C SER A 169 5.63 -5.21 7.59
N ILE A 170 5.32 -4.44 6.54
CA ILE A 170 4.51 -3.21 6.60
C ILE A 170 3.02 -3.55 6.76
N PHE A 171 2.56 -4.64 6.12
CA PHE A 171 1.15 -5.01 6.06
C PHE A 171 0.75 -6.01 7.14
N VAL A 172 1.68 -6.83 7.62
CA VAL A 172 1.37 -7.79 8.68
C VAL A 172 1.46 -7.09 10.04
N ASN A 173 0.33 -6.55 10.47
CA ASN A 173 0.18 -6.12 11.86
C ASN A 173 0.12 -7.37 12.75
N GLY A 174 0.92 -7.39 13.81
CA GLY A 174 1.14 -8.53 14.73
C GLY A 174 -0.10 -9.09 15.45
N ASN A 175 -1.31 -8.66 15.08
CA ASN A 175 -2.54 -9.30 15.51
C ASN A 175 -2.66 -10.64 14.78
N GLN A 176 -2.28 -11.72 15.45
CA GLN A 176 -2.64 -13.07 15.01
C GLN A 176 -4.15 -13.18 15.23
N GLY A 177 -4.94 -13.45 14.19
CA GLY A 177 -6.39 -13.59 14.34
C GLY A 177 -6.71 -14.62 15.42
N ASP A 178 -7.90 -14.57 16.01
CA ASP A 178 -8.29 -15.45 17.11
C ASP A 178 -8.22 -16.92 16.70
N ARG A 179 -7.04 -17.53 16.87
CA ARG A 179 -6.77 -18.94 16.60
C ARG A 179 -7.68 -19.85 17.42
N GLN A 180 -8.25 -19.33 18.50
CA GLN A 180 -9.20 -20.02 19.36
C GLN A 180 -10.52 -20.35 18.63
N LEU A 181 -10.97 -19.49 17.72
CA LEU A 181 -12.25 -19.65 17.00
C LEU A 181 -12.17 -20.59 15.79
N LEU A 182 -10.98 -21.06 15.43
CA LEU A 182 -10.79 -21.94 14.27
C LEU A 182 -11.38 -23.34 14.50
N SER A 183 -11.87 -23.96 13.42
CA SER A 183 -12.26 -25.38 13.41
C SER A 183 -11.09 -26.30 13.78
N HIS A 184 -11.41 -27.55 14.19
CA HIS A 184 -10.40 -28.55 14.49
C HIS A 184 -9.50 -28.83 13.29
N VAL A 185 -10.10 -28.96 12.09
CA VAL A 185 -9.38 -29.21 10.84
C VAL A 185 -8.42 -28.07 10.52
N ALA A 186 -8.87 -26.82 10.62
CA ALA A 186 -8.02 -25.65 10.38
C ALA A 186 -6.86 -25.55 11.39
N LYS A 187 -7.10 -25.87 12.67
CA LYS A 187 -6.04 -25.91 13.70
C LYS A 187 -4.99 -26.98 13.39
N GLU A 188 -5.42 -28.16 12.97
CA GLU A 188 -4.53 -29.27 12.63
C GLU A 188 -3.67 -28.96 11.42
N ILE A 189 -4.27 -28.43 10.33
CA ILE A 189 -3.54 -27.93 9.15
C ILE A 189 -2.50 -26.89 9.55
N LEU A 190 -2.90 -25.90 10.37
CA LEU A 190 -2.01 -24.85 10.83
C LEU A 190 -0.85 -25.42 11.65
N GLY A 191 -1.09 -26.42 12.50
CA GLY A 191 -0.05 -27.13 13.25
C GLY A 191 0.95 -27.85 12.34
N ILE A 192 0.47 -28.54 11.30
CA ILE A 192 1.32 -29.24 10.31
C ILE A 192 2.21 -28.24 9.57
N VAL A 193 1.64 -27.15 9.05
CA VAL A 193 2.38 -26.12 8.30
C VAL A 193 3.33 -25.33 9.22
N GLN A 194 3.01 -25.16 10.51
CA GLN A 194 3.95 -24.57 11.48
C GLN A 194 5.15 -25.47 11.75
N ALA A 195 4.93 -26.78 11.89
CA ALA A 195 5.99 -27.72 12.23
C ALA A 195 6.92 -28.01 11.05
N GLN A 196 6.37 -28.15 9.84
CA GLN A 196 7.14 -28.57 8.66
C GLN A 196 7.49 -27.41 7.71
N GLY A 197 6.89 -26.23 7.90
CA GLY A 197 7.05 -25.09 7.01
C GLY A 197 6.15 -25.18 5.78
N ALA A 198 6.62 -24.66 4.65
CA ALA A 198 5.84 -24.56 3.42
C ALA A 198 5.64 -25.95 2.77
N LEU A 199 4.38 -26.36 2.58
CA LEU A 199 4.01 -27.70 2.10
C LEU A 199 3.08 -27.66 0.90
N PHE A 200 3.18 -28.65 0.00
CA PHE A 200 2.17 -28.84 -1.05
C PHE A 200 0.86 -29.37 -0.46
N PHE A 201 -0.25 -29.13 -1.15
CA PHE A 201 -1.57 -29.58 -0.69
C PHE A 201 -1.63 -31.10 -0.47
N ASP A 202 -1.06 -31.91 -1.38
CA ASP A 202 -1.06 -33.37 -1.23
C ASP A 202 -0.27 -33.84 0.00
N GLN A 203 0.77 -33.12 0.39
CA GLN A 203 1.53 -33.42 1.61
C GLN A 203 0.69 -33.14 2.86
N ILE A 204 -0.11 -32.06 2.86
CA ILE A 204 -1.04 -31.76 3.95
C ILE A 204 -2.08 -32.88 4.07
N VAL A 205 -2.68 -33.30 2.95
CA VAL A 205 -3.67 -34.40 2.94
C VAL A 205 -3.06 -35.72 3.42
N GLN A 206 -1.83 -36.05 3.02
CA GLN A 206 -1.13 -37.26 3.49
C GLN A 206 -0.90 -37.29 5.00
N GLN A 207 -0.68 -36.12 5.62
CA GLN A 207 -0.52 -35.99 7.06
C GLN A 207 -1.87 -36.02 7.82
N MET A 208 -2.99 -36.07 7.09
CA MET A 208 -4.36 -36.02 7.64
C MET A 208 -5.21 -37.23 7.15
N PRO A 209 -4.79 -38.49 7.39
CA PRO A 209 -5.42 -39.69 6.83
C PRO A 209 -6.85 -39.96 7.30
N GLY A 210 -7.34 -39.24 8.32
CA GLY A 210 -8.70 -39.32 8.84
C GLY A 210 -9.71 -38.36 8.19
N TYR A 211 -9.26 -37.49 7.28
CA TYR A 211 -10.12 -36.45 6.69
C TYR A 211 -10.35 -36.66 5.20
N LEU A 212 -11.55 -36.31 4.75
CA LEU A 212 -11.88 -36.26 3.33
C LEU A 212 -11.25 -35.03 2.68
N PHE A 213 -10.96 -35.12 1.39
CA PHE A 213 -10.39 -34.02 0.59
C PHE A 213 -11.13 -32.69 0.78
N TYR A 214 -12.47 -32.73 0.71
CA TYR A 214 -13.32 -31.56 0.88
C TYR A 214 -13.20 -30.93 2.28
N GLN A 215 -13.02 -31.73 3.33
CA GLN A 215 -12.85 -31.20 4.69
C GLN A 215 -11.53 -30.44 4.83
N VAL A 216 -10.46 -30.94 4.22
CA VAL A 216 -9.17 -30.23 4.17
C VAL A 216 -9.31 -28.94 3.35
N GLU A 217 -10.00 -28.97 2.21
CA GLU A 217 -10.29 -27.78 1.39
C GLU A 217 -11.08 -26.71 2.16
N GLU A 218 -12.07 -27.12 2.97
CA GLU A 218 -12.85 -26.25 3.85
C GLU A 218 -11.99 -25.65 4.99
N GLY A 219 -11.11 -26.46 5.60
CA GLY A 219 -10.14 -25.97 6.56
C GLY A 219 -9.17 -24.94 5.98
N MET A 220 -8.69 -25.15 4.75
CA MET A 220 -7.85 -24.18 4.03
C MET A 220 -8.59 -22.88 3.74
N THR A 221 -9.83 -23.00 3.29
CA THR A 221 -10.79 -21.90 3.04
C THR A 221 -10.98 -21.02 4.28
N GLU A 222 -11.15 -21.65 5.45
CA GLU A 222 -11.24 -20.96 6.74
C GLU A 222 -9.92 -20.24 7.10
N LEU A 223 -8.77 -20.90 6.94
CA LEU A 223 -7.46 -20.31 7.21
C LEU A 223 -7.14 -19.11 6.30
N ILE A 224 -7.50 -19.20 5.02
CA ILE A 224 -7.39 -18.09 4.04
C ILE A 224 -8.28 -16.93 4.47
N SER A 225 -9.51 -17.21 4.87
CA SER A 225 -10.47 -16.19 5.32
C SER A 225 -10.01 -15.44 6.56
N ASN A 226 -9.26 -16.11 7.43
CA ASN A 226 -8.64 -15.52 8.61
C ASN A 226 -7.27 -14.86 8.32
N GLY A 227 -6.79 -14.92 7.07
CA GLY A 227 -5.50 -14.34 6.67
C GLY A 227 -4.30 -15.01 7.32
N LEU A 228 -4.38 -16.32 7.54
CA LEU A 228 -3.35 -17.09 8.22
C LEU A 228 -2.41 -17.80 7.26
N ILE A 229 -2.90 -18.20 6.08
CA ILE A 229 -2.12 -18.92 5.07
C ILE A 229 -2.19 -18.23 3.71
N THR A 230 -1.22 -18.53 2.87
CA THR A 230 -1.12 -18.13 1.47
C THR A 230 -0.40 -19.22 0.66
N SER A 231 -0.34 -19.09 -0.65
CA SER A 231 0.35 -20.01 -1.56
C SER A 231 1.22 -19.31 -2.60
N ASP A 232 2.13 -20.07 -3.22
CA ASP A 232 3.05 -19.58 -4.26
C ASP A 232 2.34 -19.20 -5.59
N SER A 233 1.06 -19.55 -5.78
CA SER A 233 0.23 -19.21 -6.95
C SER A 233 -1.16 -18.75 -6.54
N PHE A 234 -1.87 -18.05 -7.43
CA PHE A 234 -3.28 -17.68 -7.26
C PHE A 234 -4.23 -18.84 -7.61
N THR A 235 -3.71 -19.94 -8.17
CA THR A 235 -4.47 -21.12 -8.60
C THR A 235 -5.29 -21.76 -7.47
N GLY A 236 -4.76 -21.77 -6.24
CA GLY A 236 -5.49 -22.27 -5.07
C GLY A 236 -6.72 -21.44 -4.73
N LEU A 237 -6.70 -20.12 -4.98
CA LEU A 237 -7.90 -19.32 -4.87
C LEU A 237 -8.86 -19.60 -6.03
N ARG A 238 -8.34 -19.70 -7.27
CA ARG A 238 -9.19 -20.00 -8.44
C ARG A 238 -9.95 -21.31 -8.31
N SER A 239 -9.35 -22.36 -7.76
CA SER A 239 -10.02 -23.64 -7.52
C SER A 239 -11.21 -23.50 -6.57
N LEU A 240 -11.07 -22.69 -5.51
CA LEU A 240 -12.13 -22.38 -4.54
C LEU A 240 -13.27 -21.50 -5.11
N LEU A 241 -13.03 -20.80 -6.23
CA LEU A 241 -14.06 -19.99 -6.90
C LEU A 241 -14.98 -20.80 -7.82
N VAL A 242 -14.55 -22.01 -8.22
CA VAL A 242 -15.32 -22.91 -9.09
C VAL A 242 -16.52 -23.48 -8.32
N PRO A 243 -17.77 -23.24 -8.78
CA PRO A 243 -18.94 -23.80 -8.11
C PRO A 243 -18.91 -25.33 -8.07
N ASP A 244 -19.38 -25.94 -6.98
CA ASP A 244 -19.29 -27.40 -6.75
C ASP A 244 -19.92 -28.25 -7.87
N LYS A 245 -20.99 -27.73 -8.49
CA LYS A 245 -21.65 -28.37 -9.65
C LYS A 245 -20.73 -28.59 -10.87
N TYR A 246 -19.58 -27.92 -10.91
CA TYR A 246 -18.57 -28.05 -11.96
C TYR A 246 -17.24 -28.64 -11.46
N LYS A 247 -17.10 -29.00 -10.18
CA LYS A 247 -15.88 -29.65 -9.67
C LYS A 247 -15.74 -31.08 -10.19
N ASN A 248 -16.86 -31.80 -10.37
CA ASN A 248 -16.88 -33.20 -10.82
C ASN A 248 -17.19 -33.39 -12.32
N GLY A 249 -17.38 -32.30 -13.06
CA GLY A 249 -17.73 -32.33 -14.49
C GLY A 249 -16.71 -31.59 -15.34
N ARG A 250 -16.23 -32.22 -16.42
CA ARG A 250 -15.44 -31.52 -17.44
C ARG A 250 -16.31 -30.43 -18.08
N ARG A 251 -15.98 -29.16 -17.85
CA ARG A 251 -16.43 -28.07 -18.71
C ARG A 251 -15.67 -28.17 -20.03
N PRO A 252 -16.33 -28.39 -21.18
CA PRO A 252 -15.65 -28.30 -22.47
C PRO A 252 -15.06 -26.88 -22.62
N GLY A 253 -13.76 -26.79 -22.89
CA GLY A 253 -13.09 -25.52 -23.20
C GLY A 253 -12.70 -24.61 -22.03
N LYS A 254 -12.81 -25.04 -20.76
CA LYS A 254 -12.27 -24.27 -19.61
C LYS A 254 -11.24 -25.07 -18.82
N GLN A 255 -10.13 -24.41 -18.49
CA GLN A 255 -9.03 -24.95 -17.68
C GLN A 255 -9.55 -25.28 -16.27
N THR A 256 -9.26 -26.49 -15.79
CA THR A 256 -9.62 -26.93 -14.44
C THR A 256 -8.49 -26.59 -13.48
N PHE A 257 -8.76 -25.72 -12.51
CA PHE A 257 -7.82 -25.38 -11.44
C PHE A 257 -8.03 -26.32 -10.26
N THR A 258 -6.95 -26.90 -9.74
CA THR A 258 -6.99 -27.77 -8.55
C THR A 258 -6.14 -27.22 -7.42
N MET A 259 -6.45 -27.61 -6.18
CA MET A 259 -5.68 -27.18 -5.00
C MET A 259 -4.22 -27.65 -5.04
N GLN A 260 -3.94 -28.77 -5.69
CA GLN A 260 -2.59 -29.30 -5.87
C GLN A 260 -1.70 -28.39 -6.72
N GLN A 261 -2.30 -27.65 -7.65
CA GLN A 261 -1.58 -26.75 -8.57
C GLN A 261 -1.30 -25.38 -7.95
N ALA A 262 -1.73 -25.12 -6.71
CA ALA A 262 -1.49 -23.86 -6.01
C ALA A 262 -0.03 -23.64 -5.58
N GLY A 263 0.83 -24.65 -5.73
CA GLY A 263 2.19 -24.66 -5.22
C GLY A 263 2.23 -24.98 -3.73
N ARG A 264 3.19 -24.39 -3.01
CA ARG A 264 3.34 -24.60 -1.57
C ARG A 264 2.48 -23.61 -0.79
N TRP A 265 1.81 -24.13 0.23
CA TRP A 265 1.05 -23.39 1.22
C TRP A 265 1.93 -23.09 2.42
N TRP A 266 1.87 -21.86 2.91
CA TRP A 266 2.68 -21.42 4.04
C TRP A 266 1.95 -20.36 4.86
N ILE A 267 2.41 -20.14 6.09
CA ILE A 267 1.76 -19.25 7.06
C ILE A 267 2.26 -17.83 6.91
N ILE A 268 1.31 -16.88 6.82
CA ILE A 268 1.61 -15.45 6.90
C ILE A 268 1.98 -15.13 8.35
N ASN A 269 3.26 -15.28 8.67
CA ASN A 269 3.81 -15.01 9.98
C ASN A 269 3.96 -13.49 10.18
N GLY A 270 3.31 -12.94 11.20
CA GLY A 270 3.54 -11.56 11.65
C GLY A 270 4.81 -11.34 12.45
N ASN A 271 5.68 -12.36 12.53
CA ASN A 271 6.94 -12.32 13.27
C ASN A 271 8.14 -12.04 12.37
N VAL A 272 7.93 -11.50 11.16
CA VAL A 272 9.02 -11.00 10.32
C VAL A 272 9.60 -9.77 11.04
N GLY A 273 10.63 -10.02 11.87
CA GLY A 273 11.45 -9.06 12.60
C GLY A 273 10.81 -7.69 12.73
N ALA A 274 9.89 -7.55 13.70
CA ALA A 274 9.15 -6.33 13.96
C ALA A 274 10.09 -5.21 14.41
N VAL A 275 10.83 -4.63 13.46
CA VAL A 275 11.39 -3.31 13.59
C VAL A 275 10.20 -2.39 13.43
N SER A 276 9.57 -2.07 14.56
CA SER A 276 8.40 -1.19 14.68
C SER A 276 8.78 0.27 14.36
N ASP A 277 9.31 0.52 13.17
CA ASP A 277 9.41 1.88 12.64
C ASP A 277 8.05 2.29 12.09
N SER A 278 7.16 2.67 13.01
CA SER A 278 5.83 3.19 12.69
C SER A 278 5.91 4.41 11.75
N ALA A 279 6.99 5.18 11.82
CA ALA A 279 7.21 6.31 10.93
C ALA A 279 7.57 5.84 9.51
N GLY A 280 8.41 4.81 9.36
CA GLY A 280 8.72 4.14 8.11
C GLY A 280 7.48 3.53 7.44
N THR A 281 6.66 2.79 8.20
CA THR A 281 5.38 2.22 7.72
C THR A 281 4.43 3.32 7.24
N THR A 282 4.25 4.38 8.03
CA THR A 282 3.39 5.52 7.66
C THR A 282 3.90 6.20 6.39
N SER A 283 5.21 6.40 6.27
CA SER A 283 5.84 7.00 5.09
C SER A 283 5.59 6.17 3.83
N PHE A 284 5.74 4.86 3.93
CA PHE A 284 5.54 3.96 2.81
C PHE A 284 4.07 3.93 2.36
N LEU A 285 3.14 3.77 3.30
CA LEU A 285 1.70 3.77 3.00
C LEU A 285 1.23 5.11 2.42
N ALA A 286 1.76 6.24 2.92
CA ALA A 286 1.47 7.56 2.37
C ALA A 286 1.89 7.69 0.89
N ASN A 287 3.03 7.11 0.52
CA ASN A 287 3.52 7.09 -0.86
C ASN A 287 2.70 6.15 -1.74
N ILE A 288 2.27 4.99 -1.24
CA ILE A 288 1.34 4.11 -1.95
C ILE A 288 0.07 4.86 -2.29
N LEU A 289 -0.53 5.59 -1.34
CA LEU A 289 -1.77 6.32 -1.58
C LEU A 289 -1.60 7.41 -2.65
N LEU A 290 -0.47 8.12 -2.65
CA LEU A 290 -0.15 9.09 -3.69
C LEU A 290 0.02 8.41 -5.06
N LYS A 291 0.72 7.27 -5.13
CA LYS A 291 0.87 6.48 -6.36
C LYS A 291 -0.47 5.93 -6.85
N ARG A 292 -1.33 5.49 -5.92
CA ARG A 292 -2.61 4.87 -6.24
C ARG A 292 -3.61 5.89 -6.75
N TYR A 293 -3.80 7.00 -6.04
CA TYR A 293 -4.91 7.92 -6.30
C TYR A 293 -4.50 9.22 -6.99
N GLY A 294 -3.22 9.58 -7.01
CA GLY A 294 -2.74 10.86 -7.51
C GLY A 294 -3.12 12.05 -6.61
N VAL A 295 -4.36 12.13 -6.13
CA VAL A 295 -4.81 13.11 -5.13
C VAL A 295 -5.35 12.37 -3.91
N VAL A 296 -4.77 12.64 -2.75
CA VAL A 296 -5.12 11.98 -1.48
C VAL A 296 -5.81 12.98 -0.56
N PHE A 297 -6.97 12.58 -0.02
CA PHE A 297 -7.74 13.33 0.96
C PHE A 297 -8.46 12.40 1.92
N ARG A 298 -8.85 12.92 3.08
CA ARG A 298 -9.38 12.15 4.21
C ARG A 298 -10.48 11.14 3.85
N ARG A 299 -11.53 11.57 3.15
CA ARG A 299 -12.68 10.70 2.82
C ARG A 299 -12.33 9.49 1.97
N LEU A 300 -11.28 9.58 1.17
CA LEU A 300 -10.79 8.49 0.34
C LEU A 300 -10.04 7.46 1.19
N VAL A 301 -9.18 7.94 2.10
CA VAL A 301 -8.44 7.09 3.05
C VAL A 301 -9.40 6.33 3.98
N GLU A 302 -10.48 6.96 4.42
CA GLU A 302 -11.51 6.34 5.28
C GLU A 302 -12.24 5.15 4.63
N LYS A 303 -12.13 4.97 3.30
CA LYS A 303 -12.69 3.80 2.60
C LYS A 303 -11.81 2.56 2.66
N GLU A 304 -10.56 2.69 3.07
CA GLU A 304 -9.62 1.58 3.19
C GLU A 304 -9.35 1.22 4.63
N LYS A 305 -9.43 -0.08 4.94
CA LYS A 305 -9.33 -0.58 6.31
C LYS A 305 -7.89 -0.80 6.80
N LEU A 306 -6.91 -0.90 5.89
CA LEU A 306 -5.50 -1.22 6.19
C LEU A 306 -4.59 -0.02 6.45
N LEU A 307 -5.15 1.19 6.48
CA LEU A 307 -4.37 2.42 6.50
C LEU A 307 -4.22 3.02 7.91
N PRO A 308 -3.11 3.73 8.20
CA PRO A 308 -2.97 4.51 9.42
C PRO A 308 -4.05 5.59 9.50
N TYR A 309 -4.29 6.10 10.71
CA TYR A 309 -5.21 7.21 10.90
C TYR A 309 -4.80 8.42 10.05
N TRP A 310 -5.78 9.13 9.50
CA TRP A 310 -5.54 10.34 8.69
C TRP A 310 -4.62 11.36 9.37
N ARG A 311 -4.66 11.48 10.70
CA ARG A 311 -3.80 12.37 11.49
C ARG A 311 -2.31 12.04 11.33
N GLU A 312 -1.95 10.77 11.20
CA GLU A 312 -0.57 10.31 11.03
C GLU A 312 -0.08 10.58 9.61
N LEU A 313 -0.90 10.24 8.62
CA LEU A 313 -0.64 10.55 7.21
C LEU A 313 -0.51 12.07 6.98
N LEU A 314 -1.36 12.88 7.61
CA LEU A 314 -1.33 14.34 7.50
C LEU A 314 -0.01 14.94 8.00
N LYS A 315 0.55 14.42 9.11
CA LYS A 315 1.86 14.84 9.61
C LYS A 315 2.96 14.53 8.60
N HIS A 316 2.88 13.36 7.94
CA HIS A 316 3.83 12.96 6.92
C HIS A 316 3.70 13.82 5.66
N TYR A 317 2.49 14.01 5.12
CA TYR A 317 2.25 14.83 3.93
C TYR A 317 2.67 16.29 4.11
N ARG A 318 2.41 16.90 5.27
CA ARG A 318 2.90 18.27 5.55
C ARG A 318 4.43 18.36 5.55
N ARG A 319 5.14 17.31 5.97
CA ARG A 319 6.61 17.27 5.88
C ARG A 319 7.08 17.15 4.44
N LEU A 320 6.42 16.32 3.62
CA LEU A 320 6.73 16.20 2.19
C LEU A 320 6.44 17.50 1.43
N GLU A 321 5.34 18.19 1.76
CA GLU A 321 5.01 19.50 1.19
C GLU A 321 6.05 20.55 1.59
N ALA A 322 6.50 20.56 2.84
CA ALA A 322 7.56 21.46 3.30
C ALA A 322 8.90 21.22 2.59
N ARG A 323 9.14 19.99 2.12
CA ARG A 323 10.29 19.64 1.27
C ARG A 323 10.07 19.94 -0.22
N GLY A 324 8.85 20.30 -0.62
CA GLY A 324 8.48 20.54 -2.01
C GLY A 324 8.28 19.28 -2.85
N GLU A 325 8.22 18.10 -2.24
CA GLU A 325 8.05 16.81 -2.94
C GLU A 325 6.59 16.62 -3.41
N ILE A 326 5.64 17.16 -2.65
CA ILE A 326 4.21 17.14 -2.95
C ILE A 326 3.62 18.54 -2.80
N ARG A 327 2.39 18.72 -3.27
CA ARG A 327 1.63 19.96 -3.09
C ARG A 327 0.40 19.67 -2.25
N GLY A 328 0.20 20.46 -1.19
CA GLY A 328 -1.06 20.52 -0.48
C GLY A 328 -1.98 21.57 -1.11
N GLY A 329 -3.28 21.42 -0.91
CA GLY A 329 -4.26 22.36 -1.44
C GLY A 329 -5.69 21.83 -1.32
N ARG A 330 -6.59 22.47 -2.05
CA ARG A 330 -7.90 21.91 -2.37
C ARG A 330 -7.93 21.73 -3.88
N PHE A 331 -7.90 20.48 -4.33
CA PHE A 331 -7.87 20.14 -5.74
C PHE A 331 -9.27 19.78 -6.23
N VAL A 332 -10.03 19.00 -5.47
CA VAL A 332 -11.37 18.51 -5.85
C VAL A 332 -12.46 19.23 -5.06
N GLU A 333 -13.46 19.74 -5.76
CA GLU A 333 -14.66 20.36 -5.17
C GLU A 333 -15.50 19.36 -4.36
N GLY A 334 -16.27 19.86 -3.39
CA GLY A 334 -17.19 19.03 -2.59
C GLY A 334 -16.52 18.17 -1.50
N PHE A 335 -15.19 18.12 -1.45
CA PHE A 335 -14.44 17.43 -0.40
C PHE A 335 -13.74 18.40 0.55
N TYR A 336 -14.15 18.37 1.82
CA TYR A 336 -13.57 19.20 2.87
C TYR A 336 -12.21 18.65 3.35
N GLY A 337 -11.35 19.57 3.80
CA GLY A 337 -10.06 19.26 4.40
C GLY A 337 -8.87 19.57 3.49
N GLU A 338 -7.67 19.27 3.99
CA GLU A 338 -6.44 19.32 3.20
C GLU A 338 -6.37 18.12 2.25
N GLN A 339 -6.00 18.40 1.01
CA GLN A 339 -5.77 17.41 -0.03
C GLN A 339 -4.31 17.52 -0.48
N PHE A 340 -3.72 16.41 -0.95
CA PHE A 340 -2.31 16.37 -1.36
C PHE A 340 -2.15 15.63 -2.68
N CYS A 341 -1.26 16.13 -3.55
CA CYS A 341 -0.90 15.48 -4.81
C CYS A 341 0.62 15.53 -5.07
N PRO A 342 1.19 14.60 -5.87
CA PRO A 342 2.59 14.66 -6.28
C PRO A 342 2.91 15.99 -6.96
N ALA A 343 4.08 16.58 -6.68
CA ALA A 343 4.44 17.89 -7.24
C ALA A 343 4.48 17.92 -8.78
N ARG A 344 4.74 16.76 -9.42
CA ARG A 344 4.74 16.60 -10.88
C ARG A 344 3.36 16.46 -11.52
N SER A 345 2.29 16.24 -10.73
CA SER A 345 0.94 15.95 -11.25
C SER A 345 0.15 17.17 -11.71
N THR A 346 0.63 18.39 -11.49
CA THR A 346 -0.07 19.63 -11.90
C THR A 346 0.18 20.03 -13.36
N GLY A 347 0.49 19.06 -14.23
CA GLY A 347 0.45 19.27 -15.67
C GLY A 347 -1.01 19.42 -16.09
N LYS A 348 -1.41 20.63 -16.50
CA LYS A 348 -2.63 20.86 -17.26
C LYS A 348 -2.65 19.86 -18.43
N THR A 349 -3.61 18.96 -18.42
CA THR A 349 -4.16 18.28 -19.60
C THR A 349 -5.66 18.48 -19.55
#